data_AF-A0A8I0EXW5-F1
#
_entry.id   AF-A0A8I0EXW5-F1
#
_cell.length_a   1.000
_cell.length_b   1.000
_cell.length_c   1.000
_cell.angle_alpha   90.00
_cell.angle_beta   90.00
_cell.angle_gamma   90.00
#
_symmetry.space_group_name_H-M   'P 1'
#
loop_
_entity.id
_entity.type
_entity.pdbx_description
1 polymer ?
#
loop_
_entity_poly.entity_id
_entity_poly.type
_entity_poly.pdbx_seq_one_letter_code
_entity_poly.pdbx_strand_id
1 'polypeptide(L)'
;MNVQPSPEVAAALSEGRPVVALESTIISHGLPRPDNLAAAQEFEEILRSQGVTPATIAVLDGELKAGLTADELARIANEDVPKLTVRDLPVVLAMAGSGATTVAATSWIADRAGIRVFATGGLGGVHRGASETFDESADLTVLGEVPITVVSAGVKSILDIPATLERLETLGVIVLGFRTKDFPSFWLTSSGHQLDWRAEDAYAVAAVMRSRDAMGLTSGIVVANPLPEEKQLDPVVHDEALERALAEADAQGLSGKEVTPFLLQRIVELTGGDSLAVNLDIARNNIAVAARIAKAAVEHP
;
A
#
# COMPACT_ATOMS: atom_id res chain seq x y z
N MET A 1 -18.11 -15.32 -5.18
CA MET A 1 -17.03 -15.10 -6.16
C MET A 1 -15.76 -15.44 -5.41
N ASN A 2 -15.00 -16.42 -5.87
CA ASN A 2 -13.95 -17.02 -5.06
C ASN A 2 -12.61 -16.37 -5.43
N VAL A 3 -11.93 -15.79 -4.44
CA VAL A 3 -10.50 -15.48 -4.56
C VAL A 3 -9.76 -16.82 -4.62
N GLN A 4 -8.79 -16.93 -5.52
CA GLN A 4 -7.97 -18.12 -5.69
C GLN A 4 -6.63 -17.90 -4.96
N PRO A 5 -6.49 -18.40 -3.72
CA PRO A 5 -5.19 -18.40 -3.05
C PRO A 5 -4.23 -19.35 -3.76
N SER A 6 -2.95 -19.00 -3.79
CA SER A 6 -1.89 -19.95 -4.18
C SER A 6 -1.88 -21.14 -3.20
N PRO A 7 -1.34 -22.31 -3.59
CA PRO A 7 -1.23 -23.45 -2.66
C PRO A 7 -0.49 -23.11 -1.36
N GLU A 8 0.55 -22.26 -1.43
CA GLU A 8 1.31 -21.80 -0.26
C GLU A 8 0.44 -20.95 0.68
N VAL A 9 -0.31 -20.00 0.12
CA VAL A 9 -1.22 -19.11 0.87
C VAL A 9 -2.37 -19.91 1.48
N ALA A 10 -2.99 -20.81 0.70
CA ALA A 10 -4.07 -21.66 1.17
C ALA A 10 -3.64 -22.55 2.35
N ALA A 11 -2.45 -23.15 2.27
CA ALA A 11 -1.88 -23.94 3.36
C ALA A 11 -1.57 -23.08 4.59
N ALA A 12 -0.98 -21.90 4.40
CA ALA A 12 -0.69 -21.00 5.51
C ALA A 12 -1.95 -20.57 6.26
N LEU A 13 -3.01 -20.21 5.54
CA LEU A 13 -4.28 -19.82 6.14
C LEU A 13 -4.96 -20.97 6.88
N SER A 14 -4.97 -22.18 6.31
CA SER A 14 -5.60 -23.35 6.95
C SER A 14 -4.85 -23.83 8.20
N GLU A 15 -3.54 -23.64 8.23
CA GLU A 15 -2.67 -23.94 9.37
C GLU A 15 -2.60 -22.80 10.40
N GLY A 16 -3.29 -21.68 10.15
CA GLY A 16 -3.25 -20.50 11.00
C GLY A 16 -1.87 -19.83 11.03
N ARG A 17 -1.04 -19.99 10.00
CA ARG A 17 0.25 -19.32 9.86
C ARG A 17 0.09 -17.87 9.36
N PRO A 18 1.04 -16.98 9.69
CA PRO A 18 0.97 -15.57 9.29
C PRO A 18 1.12 -15.40 7.78
N VAL A 19 0.23 -14.61 7.19
CA VAL A 19 0.24 -14.23 5.77
C VAL A 19 0.22 -12.71 5.67
N VAL A 20 1.03 -12.15 4.76
CA VAL A 20 1.04 -10.71 4.45
C VAL A 20 0.78 -10.52 2.97
N ALA A 21 -0.24 -9.72 2.65
CA ALA A 21 -0.52 -9.31 1.28
C ALA A 21 0.51 -8.26 0.79
N LEU A 22 0.76 -8.26 -0.52
CA LEU A 22 1.54 -7.25 -1.24
C LEU A 22 0.75 -6.82 -2.48
N GLU A 23 0.78 -5.53 -2.84
CA GLU A 23 0.11 -5.05 -4.06
C GLU A 23 0.96 -5.27 -5.32
N SER A 24 0.32 -5.33 -6.48
CA SER A 24 1.02 -5.46 -7.77
C SER A 24 1.17 -4.15 -8.54
N THR A 25 0.47 -3.07 -8.18
CA THR A 25 0.64 -1.76 -8.83
C THR A 25 2.05 -1.21 -8.59
N ILE A 26 2.62 -1.41 -7.40
CA ILE A 26 4.01 -1.00 -7.13
C ILE A 26 4.99 -1.69 -8.08
N ILE A 27 4.73 -2.94 -8.46
CA ILE A 27 5.57 -3.73 -9.37
C ILE A 27 5.43 -3.23 -10.81
N SER A 28 4.20 -3.09 -11.30
CA SER A 28 3.92 -2.81 -12.72
C SER A 28 3.97 -1.33 -13.09
N HIS A 29 3.64 -0.44 -12.16
CA HIS A 29 3.50 1.00 -12.42
C HIS A 29 4.30 1.87 -11.44
N GLY A 30 4.85 1.31 -10.36
CA GLY A 30 5.56 2.05 -9.32
C GLY A 30 7.08 1.94 -9.37
N LEU A 31 7.62 0.97 -10.10
CA LEU A 31 9.05 0.69 -10.21
C LEU A 31 9.44 0.52 -11.69
N PRO A 32 10.64 0.99 -12.10
CA PRO A 32 11.09 0.84 -13.48
C PRO A 32 11.42 -0.62 -13.81
N ARG A 33 11.23 -1.01 -15.07
CA ARG A 33 11.71 -2.28 -15.61
C ARG A 33 13.21 -2.17 -15.97
N PRO A 34 14.00 -3.26 -15.80
CA PRO A 34 13.62 -4.59 -15.34
C PRO A 34 13.67 -4.78 -13.81
N ASP A 35 14.06 -3.76 -13.05
CA ASP A 35 14.35 -3.86 -11.61
C ASP A 35 13.10 -4.18 -10.77
N ASN A 36 11.91 -3.87 -11.29
CA ASN A 36 10.64 -4.14 -10.65
C ASN A 36 10.41 -5.63 -10.30
N LEU A 37 10.81 -6.57 -11.16
CA LEU A 37 10.67 -8.00 -10.87
C LEU A 37 11.62 -8.43 -9.74
N ALA A 38 12.87 -7.97 -9.78
CA ALA A 38 13.86 -8.26 -8.76
C ALA A 38 13.42 -7.71 -7.39
N ALA A 39 12.89 -6.48 -7.36
CA ALA A 39 12.31 -5.88 -6.16
C ALA A 39 11.11 -6.68 -5.63
N ALA A 40 10.20 -7.11 -6.51
CA ALA A 40 9.06 -7.93 -6.10
C ALA A 40 9.48 -9.27 -5.48
N GLN A 41 10.48 -9.94 -6.06
CA GLN A 41 11.05 -11.16 -5.50
C GLN A 41 11.73 -10.92 -4.15
N GLU A 42 12.48 -9.83 -4.02
CA GLU A 42 13.10 -9.42 -2.77
C GLU A 42 12.05 -9.18 -1.68
N PHE A 43 10.96 -8.48 -2.00
CA PHE A 43 9.87 -8.20 -1.08
C PHE A 43 9.21 -9.46 -0.53
N GLU A 44 8.97 -10.45 -1.39
CA GLU A 44 8.46 -11.75 -0.93
C GLU A 44 9.49 -12.50 -0.07
N GLU A 45 10.79 -12.42 -0.40
CA GLU A 45 11.85 -13.08 0.35
C GLU A 45 12.04 -12.48 1.76
N ILE A 46 11.83 -11.18 1.92
CA ILE A 46 11.82 -10.53 3.25
C ILE A 46 10.74 -11.14 4.16
N LEU A 47 9.59 -11.53 3.61
CA LEU A 47 8.54 -12.21 4.36
C LEU A 47 8.92 -13.65 4.66
N ARG A 48 9.38 -14.39 3.65
CA ARG A 48 9.77 -15.81 3.77
C ARG A 48 10.87 -16.00 4.82
N SER A 49 11.91 -15.16 4.79
CA SER A 49 13.00 -15.18 5.77
C SER A 49 12.57 -14.93 7.22
N GLN A 50 11.38 -14.36 7.44
CA GLN A 50 10.78 -14.14 8.76
C GLN A 50 9.74 -15.21 9.16
N GLY A 51 9.55 -16.22 8.32
CA GLY A 51 8.54 -17.27 8.50
C GLY A 51 7.12 -16.79 8.22
N VAL A 52 6.95 -15.75 7.39
CA VAL A 52 5.66 -15.21 6.97
C VAL A 52 5.43 -15.54 5.51
N THR A 53 4.25 -16.06 5.17
CA THR A 53 3.92 -16.39 3.79
C THR A 53 3.54 -15.11 3.03
N PRO A 54 4.23 -14.76 1.94
CA PRO A 54 3.86 -13.63 1.09
C PRO A 54 2.64 -13.97 0.23
N ALA A 55 1.78 -12.98 0.02
CA ALA A 55 0.64 -13.08 -0.90
C ALA A 55 0.59 -11.85 -1.81
N THR A 56 1.41 -11.83 -2.87
CA THR A 56 1.27 -10.81 -3.92
C THR A 56 -0.09 -10.95 -4.59
N ILE A 57 -0.86 -9.86 -4.65
CA ILE A 57 -2.25 -9.84 -5.11
C ILE A 57 -2.33 -9.27 -6.53
N ALA A 58 -3.03 -9.94 -7.43
CA ALA A 58 -3.30 -9.45 -8.79
C ALA A 58 -4.60 -10.03 -9.34
N VAL A 59 -5.00 -9.58 -10.54
CA VAL A 59 -6.01 -10.24 -11.36
C VAL A 59 -5.31 -10.84 -12.57
N LEU A 60 -5.51 -12.12 -12.83
CA LEU A 60 -4.93 -12.80 -13.98
C LEU A 60 -6.01 -13.63 -14.68
N ASP A 61 -6.18 -13.39 -15.97
CA ASP A 61 -7.04 -14.17 -16.87
C ASP A 61 -8.48 -14.34 -16.33
N GLY A 62 -9.02 -13.29 -15.69
CA GLY A 62 -10.34 -13.31 -15.08
C GLY A 62 -10.42 -13.93 -13.68
N GLU A 63 -9.28 -14.21 -13.04
CA GLU A 63 -9.20 -14.77 -11.70
C GLU A 63 -8.62 -13.78 -10.70
N LEU A 64 -9.26 -13.64 -9.54
CA LEU A 64 -8.73 -12.88 -8.40
C LEU A 64 -7.68 -13.74 -7.69
N LYS A 65 -6.41 -13.34 -7.72
CA LYS A 65 -5.30 -14.14 -7.20
C LYS A 65 -4.84 -13.63 -5.83
N ALA A 66 -4.65 -14.54 -4.88
CA ALA A 66 -4.00 -14.25 -3.60
C ALA A 66 -2.72 -15.06 -3.43
N GLY A 67 -1.57 -14.42 -3.70
CA GLY A 67 -0.30 -15.11 -3.92
C GLY A 67 -0.13 -15.48 -5.39
N LEU A 68 1.03 -15.15 -5.95
CA LEU A 68 1.38 -15.45 -7.34
C LEU A 68 2.46 -16.53 -7.37
N THR A 69 2.42 -17.36 -8.40
CA THR A 69 3.57 -18.18 -8.80
C THR A 69 4.68 -17.29 -9.38
N ALA A 70 5.90 -17.83 -9.50
CA ALA A 70 7.02 -17.10 -10.10
C ALA A 70 6.71 -16.61 -11.53
N ASP A 71 6.04 -17.44 -12.34
CA ASP A 71 5.66 -17.10 -13.70
C ASP A 71 4.59 -16.00 -13.73
N GLU A 72 3.58 -16.09 -12.86
CA GLU A 72 2.54 -15.07 -12.72
C GLU A 72 3.09 -13.73 -12.22
N LEU A 73 4.04 -13.76 -11.29
CA LEU A 73 4.75 -12.56 -10.83
C LEU A 73 5.56 -11.93 -11.97
N ALA A 74 6.25 -12.76 -12.77
CA ALA A 74 6.97 -12.31 -13.95
C ALA A 74 6.03 -11.72 -15.01
N ARG A 75 4.82 -12.28 -15.21
CA ARG A 75 3.80 -11.70 -16.10
C ARG A 75 3.40 -10.31 -15.62
N ILE A 76 3.05 -10.16 -14.34
CA ILE A 76 2.69 -8.85 -13.76
C ILE A 76 3.82 -7.82 -13.88
N ALA A 77 5.07 -8.23 -13.73
CA ALA A 77 6.21 -7.33 -13.81
C ALA A 77 6.53 -6.90 -15.25
N ASN A 78 6.36 -7.80 -16.23
CA ASN A 78 6.85 -7.59 -17.61
C ASN A 78 5.77 -7.26 -18.63
N GLU A 79 4.52 -7.70 -18.44
CA GLU A 79 3.41 -7.40 -19.34
C GLU A 79 2.83 -6.01 -19.05
N ASP A 80 2.35 -5.34 -20.10
CA ASP A 80 1.61 -4.09 -19.97
C ASP A 80 0.17 -4.38 -19.53
N VAL A 81 -0.03 -4.42 -18.22
CA VAL A 81 -1.31 -4.70 -17.60
C VAL A 81 -1.94 -3.42 -17.04
N PRO A 82 -3.27 -3.26 -17.09
CA PRO A 82 -3.93 -2.10 -16.51
C PRO A 82 -3.80 -2.07 -14.98
N LYS A 83 -3.69 -0.86 -14.42
CA LYS A 83 -3.88 -0.57 -13.00
C LYS A 83 -5.36 -0.71 -12.62
N LEU A 84 -5.65 -1.54 -11.62
CA LEU A 84 -7.00 -1.87 -11.16
C LEU A 84 -7.25 -1.36 -9.75
N THR A 85 -8.29 -0.56 -9.60
CA THR A 85 -8.95 -0.32 -8.31
C THR A 85 -10.23 -1.14 -8.18
N VAL A 86 -10.92 -1.06 -7.05
CA VAL A 86 -12.05 -1.93 -6.71
C VAL A 86 -13.19 -1.88 -7.74
N ARG A 87 -13.46 -0.71 -8.33
CA ARG A 87 -14.50 -0.55 -9.37
C ARG A 87 -14.18 -1.26 -10.67
N ASP A 88 -12.89 -1.49 -10.94
CA ASP A 88 -12.42 -2.10 -12.18
C ASP A 88 -12.52 -3.64 -12.13
N LEU A 89 -12.56 -4.22 -10.92
CA LEU A 89 -12.54 -5.68 -10.73
C LEU A 89 -13.69 -6.38 -11.46
N PRO A 90 -14.98 -6.00 -11.33
CA PRO A 90 -16.06 -6.71 -12.03
C PRO A 90 -15.92 -6.64 -13.55
N VAL A 91 -15.37 -5.54 -14.08
CA VAL A 91 -15.16 -5.33 -15.51
C VAL A 91 -14.08 -6.28 -16.03
N VAL A 92 -12.91 -6.31 -15.37
CA VAL A 92 -11.80 -7.17 -15.80
C VAL A 92 -12.14 -8.65 -15.68
N LEU A 93 -12.86 -9.05 -14.63
CA LEU A 93 -13.32 -10.44 -14.47
C LEU A 93 -14.29 -10.85 -15.59
N ALA A 94 -15.25 -9.99 -15.94
CA ALA A 94 -16.19 -10.26 -17.03
C ALA A 94 -15.51 -10.38 -18.40
N MET A 95 -14.36 -9.72 -18.57
CA MET A 95 -13.56 -9.75 -19.80
C MET A 95 -12.50 -10.86 -19.80
N ALA A 96 -12.40 -11.66 -18.74
CA ALA A 96 -11.30 -12.61 -18.52
C ALA A 96 -9.90 -11.96 -18.68
N GLY A 97 -9.78 -10.71 -18.24
CA GLY A 97 -8.56 -9.92 -18.36
C GLY A 97 -7.59 -10.05 -17.18
N SER A 98 -6.44 -9.41 -17.31
CA SER A 98 -5.39 -9.34 -16.30
C SER A 98 -5.14 -7.89 -15.88
N GLY A 99 -4.61 -7.67 -14.67
CA GLY A 99 -4.34 -6.34 -14.17
C GLY A 99 -3.64 -6.32 -12.82
N ALA A 100 -2.88 -5.26 -12.60
CA ALA A 100 -2.19 -5.01 -11.34
C ALA A 100 -3.10 -4.27 -10.36
N THR A 101 -3.15 -4.72 -9.12
CA THR A 101 -4.08 -4.21 -8.11
C THR A 101 -3.44 -3.07 -7.31
N THR A 102 -4.23 -2.03 -7.08
CA THR A 102 -3.92 -0.91 -6.17
C THR A 102 -4.18 -1.31 -4.72
N VAL A 103 -3.74 -0.49 -3.76
CA VAL A 103 -4.09 -0.62 -2.34
C VAL A 103 -5.57 -0.96 -2.10
N ALA A 104 -6.52 -0.25 -2.71
CA ALA A 104 -7.96 -0.56 -2.65
C ALA A 104 -8.30 -1.99 -3.11
N ALA A 105 -7.89 -2.34 -4.33
CA ALA A 105 -8.21 -3.67 -4.89
C ALA A 105 -7.49 -4.79 -4.13
N THR A 106 -6.23 -4.59 -3.77
CA THR A 106 -5.43 -5.50 -2.95
C THR A 106 -6.10 -5.75 -1.60
N SER A 107 -6.53 -4.68 -0.93
CA SER A 107 -7.22 -4.76 0.38
C SER A 107 -8.50 -5.59 0.29
N TRP A 108 -9.33 -5.31 -0.72
CA TRP A 108 -10.60 -5.99 -0.92
C TRP A 108 -10.44 -7.49 -1.22
N ILE A 109 -9.44 -7.85 -2.04
CA ILE A 109 -9.14 -9.24 -2.42
C ILE A 109 -8.49 -9.98 -1.24
N ALA A 110 -7.54 -9.34 -0.54
CA ALA A 110 -6.84 -9.92 0.60
C ALA A 110 -7.80 -10.28 1.74
N ASP A 111 -8.71 -9.38 2.09
CA ASP A 111 -9.76 -9.63 3.10
C ASP A 111 -10.63 -10.85 2.73
N ARG A 112 -11.06 -10.95 1.47
CA ARG A 112 -11.85 -12.10 0.97
C ARG A 112 -11.05 -13.40 0.88
N ALA A 113 -9.73 -13.32 0.83
CA ALA A 113 -8.86 -14.48 0.98
C ALA A 113 -8.62 -14.86 2.44
N GLY A 114 -9.07 -14.07 3.42
CA GLY A 114 -8.78 -14.26 4.84
C GLY A 114 -7.44 -13.69 5.30
N ILE A 115 -6.79 -12.87 4.47
CA ILE A 115 -5.51 -12.22 4.79
C ILE A 115 -5.80 -10.89 5.48
N ARG A 116 -5.25 -10.70 6.69
CA ARG A 116 -5.57 -9.56 7.57
C ARG A 116 -4.54 -8.44 7.57
N VAL A 117 -3.34 -8.66 7.03
CA VAL A 117 -2.23 -7.71 7.04
C VAL A 117 -1.71 -7.50 5.63
N PHE A 118 -1.46 -6.25 5.25
CA PHE A 118 -1.00 -5.82 3.93
C PHE A 118 0.13 -4.79 4.10
N ALA A 119 1.22 -4.95 3.34
CA ALA A 119 2.29 -3.95 3.24
C ALA A 119 2.31 -3.27 1.86
N THR A 120 2.42 -1.95 1.86
CA THR A 120 2.65 -1.13 0.65
C THR A 120 3.72 -0.07 0.95
N GLY A 121 4.16 0.68 -0.08
CA GLY A 121 4.98 1.87 0.12
C GLY A 121 4.19 2.98 0.81
N GLY A 122 3.14 3.47 0.16
CA GLY A 122 2.35 4.61 0.62
C GLY A 122 0.94 4.54 0.04
N LEU A 123 -0.06 4.95 0.81
CA LEU A 123 -1.46 4.95 0.38
C LEU A 123 -1.71 6.01 -0.71
N GLY A 124 -2.75 5.83 -1.51
CA GLY A 124 -3.47 6.95 -2.09
C GLY A 124 -4.24 7.73 -1.02
N GLY A 125 -4.76 8.89 -1.38
CA GLY A 125 -5.45 9.76 -0.44
C GLY A 125 -6.22 10.87 -1.14
N VAL A 126 -6.46 11.96 -0.43
CA VAL A 126 -7.06 13.17 -0.98
C VAL A 126 -6.00 13.91 -1.78
N HIS A 127 -6.27 14.22 -3.04
CA HIS A 127 -5.34 14.99 -3.85
C HIS A 127 -5.38 16.47 -3.47
N ARG A 128 -4.28 17.18 -3.74
CA ARG A 128 -4.23 18.65 -3.61
C ARG A 128 -5.25 19.27 -4.58
N GLY A 129 -6.08 20.18 -4.08
CA GLY A 129 -7.17 20.79 -4.86
C GLY A 129 -8.46 19.95 -4.92
N ALA A 130 -8.55 18.83 -4.19
CA ALA A 130 -9.75 17.98 -4.20
C ALA A 130 -11.02 18.66 -3.67
N SER A 131 -10.92 19.79 -2.96
CA SER A 131 -12.09 20.60 -2.59
C SER A 131 -12.85 21.16 -3.80
N GLU A 132 -12.19 21.25 -4.96
CA GLU A 132 -12.78 21.68 -6.23
C GLU A 132 -12.90 20.52 -7.21
N THR A 133 -11.90 19.63 -7.27
CA THR A 133 -11.83 18.56 -8.29
C THR A 133 -12.48 17.26 -7.86
N PHE A 134 -12.69 17.05 -6.55
CA PHE A 134 -13.17 15.80 -5.96
C PHE A 134 -12.26 14.59 -6.29
N ASP A 135 -10.98 14.83 -6.56
CA ASP A 135 -10.00 13.77 -6.84
C ASP A 135 -9.53 13.12 -5.52
N GLU A 136 -10.14 11.99 -5.19
CA GLU A 136 -9.86 11.23 -3.99
C GLU A 136 -9.64 9.75 -4.32
N SER A 137 -8.63 9.15 -3.71
CA SER A 137 -8.34 7.73 -3.91
C SER A 137 -9.44 6.85 -3.33
N ALA A 138 -9.86 5.85 -4.11
CA ALA A 138 -10.74 4.78 -3.64
C ALA A 138 -10.14 3.96 -2.49
N ASP A 139 -8.83 4.06 -2.25
CA ASP A 139 -8.16 3.48 -1.08
C ASP A 139 -8.87 3.89 0.21
N LEU A 140 -9.23 5.17 0.34
CA LEU A 140 -9.87 5.69 1.54
C LEU A 140 -11.23 5.03 1.78
N THR A 141 -12.07 4.97 0.75
CA THR A 141 -13.40 4.36 0.84
C THR A 141 -13.33 2.86 1.14
N VAL A 142 -12.41 2.13 0.51
CA VAL A 142 -12.24 0.70 0.79
C VAL A 142 -11.75 0.48 2.21
N LEU A 143 -10.81 1.30 2.70
CA LEU A 143 -10.37 1.23 4.09
C LEU A 143 -11.47 1.59 5.08
N GLY A 144 -12.50 2.34 4.70
CA GLY A 144 -13.68 2.56 5.55
C GLY A 144 -14.55 1.29 5.75
N GLU A 145 -14.43 0.32 4.85
CA GLU A 145 -15.38 -0.80 4.76
C GLU A 145 -14.74 -2.20 4.85
N VAL A 146 -13.40 -2.29 4.73
CA VAL A 146 -12.66 -3.56 4.72
C VAL A 146 -11.77 -3.70 5.96
N PRO A 147 -11.93 -4.77 6.78
CA PRO A 147 -11.25 -4.94 8.06
C PRO A 147 -9.80 -5.44 7.90
N ILE A 148 -9.00 -4.74 7.10
CA ILE A 148 -7.58 -5.03 6.85
C ILE A 148 -6.66 -4.07 7.61
N THR A 149 -5.48 -4.54 8.00
CA THR A 149 -4.42 -3.70 8.54
C THR A 149 -3.38 -3.42 7.45
N VAL A 150 -3.22 -2.15 7.07
CA VAL A 150 -2.30 -1.71 6.03
C VAL A 150 -1.12 -0.96 6.63
N VAL A 151 0.09 -1.47 6.42
CA VAL A 151 1.34 -0.82 6.82
C VAL A 151 1.87 0.00 5.65
N SER A 152 2.11 1.29 5.89
CA SER A 152 2.56 2.24 4.88
C SER A 152 3.39 3.37 5.51
N ALA A 153 4.20 4.07 4.73
CA ALA A 153 4.83 5.33 5.15
C ALA A 153 3.85 6.50 4.99
N GLY A 154 2.62 6.32 5.47
CA GLY A 154 1.55 7.29 5.33
C GLY A 154 0.97 7.31 3.92
N VAL A 155 0.67 8.50 3.41
CA VAL A 155 0.19 8.70 2.04
C VAL A 155 1.31 9.31 1.19
N LYS A 156 1.31 9.04 -0.13
CA LYS A 156 2.34 9.57 -1.04
C LYS A 156 2.46 11.10 -0.89
N SER A 157 3.69 11.64 -0.85
CA SER A 157 3.96 13.07 -0.60
C SER A 157 3.30 14.04 -1.58
N ILE A 158 2.81 13.54 -2.72
CA ILE A 158 2.08 14.31 -3.73
C ILE A 158 0.65 14.70 -3.29
N LEU A 159 0.17 14.10 -2.20
CA LEU A 159 -1.21 14.23 -1.72
C LEU A 159 -1.36 15.35 -0.68
N ASP A 160 -2.62 15.65 -0.34
CA ASP A 160 -3.00 16.53 0.75
C ASP A 160 -3.12 15.69 2.04
N ILE A 161 -2.06 15.71 2.86
CA ILE A 161 -2.01 14.96 4.12
C ILE A 161 -3.10 15.41 5.11
N PRO A 162 -3.27 16.72 5.43
CA PRO A 162 -4.32 17.16 6.32
C PRO A 162 -5.71 16.70 5.86
N ALA A 163 -6.06 16.93 4.59
CA ALA A 163 -7.37 16.52 4.08
C ALA A 163 -7.54 14.98 4.08
N THR A 164 -6.46 14.24 3.87
CA THR A 164 -6.49 12.77 3.95
C THR A 164 -6.75 12.28 5.38
N LEU A 165 -6.13 12.88 6.40
CA LEU A 165 -6.36 12.52 7.79
C LEU A 165 -7.82 12.79 8.21
N GLU A 166 -8.38 13.95 7.84
CA GLU A 166 -9.79 14.29 8.07
C GLU A 166 -10.75 13.33 7.37
N ARG A 167 -10.40 12.89 6.15
CA ARG A 167 -11.21 11.91 5.42
C ARG A 167 -11.14 10.53 6.06
N LEU A 168 -9.98 10.09 6.52
CA LEU A 168 -9.81 8.83 7.26
C LEU A 168 -10.63 8.84 8.55
N GLU A 169 -10.63 9.96 9.29
CA GLU A 169 -11.49 10.15 10.47
C GLU A 169 -12.96 10.01 10.10
N THR A 170 -13.42 10.73 9.07
CA THR A 170 -14.81 10.71 8.61
C THR A 170 -15.28 9.29 8.23
N LEU A 171 -14.38 8.49 7.65
CA LEU A 171 -14.65 7.11 7.24
C LEU A 171 -14.47 6.09 8.37
N GLY A 172 -14.12 6.53 9.58
CA GLY A 172 -13.90 5.66 10.74
C GLY A 172 -12.67 4.76 10.61
N VAL A 173 -11.71 5.12 9.76
CA VAL A 173 -10.46 4.38 9.58
C VAL A 173 -9.53 4.67 10.75
N ILE A 174 -9.02 3.61 11.37
CA ILE A 174 -8.13 3.74 12.52
C ILE A 174 -6.72 4.07 12.02
N VAL A 175 -6.14 5.18 12.46
CA VAL A 175 -4.76 5.56 12.13
C VAL A 175 -3.85 5.41 13.35
N LEU A 176 -2.82 4.57 13.25
CA LEU A 176 -1.84 4.31 14.30
C LEU A 176 -0.44 4.70 13.81
N GLY A 177 0.23 5.60 14.50
CA GLY A 177 1.67 5.81 14.30
C GLY A 177 2.48 4.65 14.90
N PHE A 178 3.34 4.01 14.10
CA PHE A 178 4.22 2.95 14.61
C PHE A 178 5.46 3.59 15.24
N ARG A 179 5.49 3.59 16.59
CA ARG A 179 6.54 4.23 17.43
C ARG A 179 6.68 5.74 17.22
N THR A 180 5.70 6.38 16.61
CA THR A 180 5.67 7.82 16.34
C THR A 180 4.28 8.37 16.66
N LYS A 181 4.21 9.67 16.96
CA LYS A 181 2.97 10.45 16.93
C LYS A 181 2.92 11.41 15.74
N ASP A 182 3.98 11.50 14.95
CA ASP A 182 3.97 12.28 13.72
C ASP A 182 3.62 11.37 12.54
N PHE A 183 2.70 11.79 11.70
CA PHE A 183 2.33 11.08 10.49
C PHE A 183 3.46 11.25 9.45
N PRO A 184 4.02 10.17 8.89
CA PRO A 184 5.07 10.26 7.86
C PRO A 184 4.52 10.82 6.55
N SER A 185 5.36 11.57 5.84
CA SER A 185 5.08 12.05 4.48
C SER A 185 5.88 11.23 3.48
N PHE A 186 5.61 9.93 3.42
CA PHE A 186 6.20 8.97 2.47
C PHE A 186 7.73 9.02 2.40
N TRP A 187 8.31 9.86 1.52
CA TRP A 187 9.76 10.06 1.41
C TRP A 187 10.39 10.77 2.62
N LEU A 188 9.58 11.45 3.44
CA LEU A 188 10.02 12.14 4.66
C LEU A 188 9.47 11.42 5.90
N THR A 189 10.32 11.28 6.92
CA THR A 189 10.01 10.67 8.22
C THR A 189 8.88 11.40 8.94
N SER A 190 8.74 12.70 8.72
CA SER A 190 7.74 13.55 9.37
C SER A 190 6.98 14.38 8.33
N SER A 191 5.69 14.59 8.58
CA SER A 191 4.85 15.57 7.87
C SER A 191 4.53 16.80 8.71
N GLY A 192 4.80 16.75 10.02
CA GLY A 192 4.38 17.76 10.99
C GLY A 192 2.93 17.60 11.46
N HIS A 193 2.17 16.65 10.91
CA HIS A 193 0.80 16.35 11.34
C HIS A 193 0.80 15.31 12.45
N GLN A 194 0.22 15.66 13.60
CA GLN A 194 0.17 14.80 14.77
C GLN A 194 -1.01 13.82 14.71
N LEU A 195 -0.76 12.60 15.16
CA LEU A 195 -1.71 11.52 15.32
C LEU A 195 -2.16 11.41 16.78
N ASP A 196 -3.42 11.06 16.97
CA ASP A 196 -3.98 10.78 18.29
C ASP A 196 -3.32 9.55 18.93
N TRP A 197 -3.14 8.50 18.12
CA TRP A 197 -2.78 7.17 18.57
C TRP A 197 -1.40 6.71 18.07
N ARG A 198 -0.67 6.05 18.95
CA ARG A 198 0.65 5.47 18.71
C ARG A 198 0.68 4.04 19.22
N ALA A 199 1.27 3.14 18.44
CA ALA A 199 1.56 1.76 18.83
C ALA A 199 3.08 1.59 19.01
N GLU A 200 3.52 1.07 20.15
CA GLU A 200 4.96 0.88 20.44
C GLU A 200 5.58 -0.32 19.70
N ASP A 201 4.77 -1.32 19.39
CA ASP A 201 5.21 -2.54 18.75
C ASP A 201 4.07 -3.25 17.99
N ALA A 202 4.42 -4.39 17.38
CA ALA A 202 3.49 -5.20 16.62
C ALA A 202 2.38 -5.84 17.48
N TYR A 203 2.64 -6.11 18.76
CA TYR A 203 1.63 -6.68 19.66
C TYR A 203 0.56 -5.66 20.02
N ALA A 204 0.94 -4.38 20.18
CA ALA A 204 -0.01 -3.29 20.36
C ALA A 204 -0.92 -3.14 19.13
N VAL A 205 -0.37 -3.20 17.91
CA VAL A 205 -1.19 -3.20 16.68
C VAL A 205 -2.13 -4.40 16.64
N ALA A 206 -1.63 -5.62 16.92
CA ALA A 206 -2.44 -6.83 16.95
C ALA A 206 -3.57 -6.75 18.01
N ALA A 207 -3.34 -6.09 19.14
CA ALA A 207 -4.37 -5.84 20.15
C ALA A 207 -5.47 -4.91 19.64
N VAL A 208 -5.14 -3.86 18.89
CA VAL A 208 -6.12 -2.99 18.24
C VAL A 208 -6.92 -3.76 17.19
N MET A 209 -6.27 -4.62 16.39
CA MET A 209 -6.94 -5.49 15.43
C MET A 209 -8.00 -6.38 16.12
N ARG A 210 -7.64 -7.04 17.23
CA ARG A 210 -8.58 -7.85 18.01
C ARG A 210 -9.71 -7.03 18.60
N SER A 211 -9.42 -5.83 19.13
CA SER A 211 -10.44 -4.96 19.70
C SER A 211 -11.45 -4.51 18.66
N ARG A 212 -10.98 -4.13 17.46
CA ARG A 212 -11.84 -3.80 16.32
C ARG A 212 -12.76 -4.96 15.96
N ASP A 213 -12.17 -6.16 15.80
CA ASP A 213 -12.91 -7.35 15.40
C ASP A 213 -13.95 -7.76 16.46
N ALA A 214 -13.61 -7.66 17.75
CA ALA A 214 -14.53 -7.94 18.87
C ALA A 214 -15.72 -6.96 18.93
N MET A 215 -15.55 -5.74 18.42
CA MET A 215 -16.62 -4.75 18.29
C MET A 215 -17.45 -4.93 17.01
N GLY A 216 -17.06 -5.82 16.10
CA GLY A 216 -17.70 -6.00 14.81
C GLY A 216 -17.50 -4.81 13.85
N LEU A 217 -16.45 -4.01 14.07
CA LEU A 217 -16.12 -2.89 13.18
C LEU A 217 -15.45 -3.42 11.91
N THR A 218 -15.86 -2.88 10.76
CA THR A 218 -15.36 -3.30 9.44
C THR A 218 -14.31 -2.36 8.86
N SER A 219 -14.02 -1.23 9.51
CA SER A 219 -13.01 -0.31 9.02
C SER A 219 -11.59 -0.86 9.18
N GLY A 220 -10.72 -0.50 8.25
CA GLY A 220 -9.32 -0.85 8.25
C GLY A 220 -8.50 -0.12 9.31
N ILE A 221 -7.27 -0.58 9.47
CA ILE A 221 -6.26 0.07 10.30
C ILE A 221 -5.11 0.50 9.40
N VAL A 222 -4.80 1.78 9.38
CA VAL A 222 -3.58 2.32 8.77
C VAL A 222 -2.50 2.38 9.84
N VAL A 223 -1.44 1.60 9.64
CA VAL A 223 -0.22 1.67 10.44
C VAL A 223 0.77 2.57 9.71
N ALA A 224 0.88 3.80 10.18
CA ALA A 224 1.78 4.81 9.68
C ALA A 224 3.20 4.56 10.21
N ASN A 225 4.08 4.05 9.35
CA ASN A 225 5.42 3.60 9.68
C ASN A 225 6.47 4.47 8.97
N PRO A 226 7.12 5.41 9.68
CA PRO A 226 8.13 6.27 9.09
C PRO A 226 9.40 5.48 8.72
N LEU A 227 10.11 5.94 7.70
CA LEU A 227 11.53 5.59 7.55
C LEU A 227 12.38 6.24 8.65
N PRO A 228 13.53 5.67 9.00
CA PRO A 228 14.57 6.37 9.75
C PRO A 228 14.97 7.68 9.06
N GLU A 229 15.25 8.72 9.84
CA GLU A 229 15.55 10.07 9.33
C GLU A 229 16.80 10.07 8.44
N GLU A 230 17.80 9.25 8.74
CA GLU A 230 19.01 9.11 7.94
C GLU A 230 18.79 8.44 6.58
N LYS A 231 17.60 7.86 6.35
CA LYS A 231 17.20 7.22 5.09
C LYS A 231 16.18 8.01 4.30
N GLN A 232 15.68 9.13 4.84
CA GLN A 232 14.68 9.95 4.16
C GLN A 232 15.33 10.74 3.03
N LEU A 233 14.53 11.26 2.11
CA LEU A 233 15.02 12.18 1.08
C LEU A 233 15.41 13.52 1.73
N ASP A 234 16.45 14.20 1.22
CA ASP A 234 16.75 15.56 1.70
C ASP A 234 15.49 16.45 1.60
N PRO A 235 15.04 17.09 2.70
CA PRO A 235 13.76 17.81 2.70
C PRO A 235 13.71 18.96 1.70
N VAL A 236 14.83 19.65 1.45
CA VAL A 236 14.88 20.75 0.49
C VAL A 236 14.76 20.20 -0.93
N VAL A 237 15.50 19.14 -1.26
CA VAL A 237 15.41 18.45 -2.55
C VAL A 237 14.01 17.89 -2.78
N HIS A 238 13.39 17.32 -1.75
CA HIS A 238 12.02 16.83 -1.79
C HIS A 238 11.03 17.93 -2.16
N ASP A 239 11.04 19.04 -1.43
CA ASP A 239 10.06 20.11 -1.59
C ASP A 239 10.20 20.81 -2.95
N GLU A 240 11.44 21.07 -3.39
CA GLU A 240 11.72 21.65 -4.70
C GLU A 240 11.25 20.73 -5.85
N ALA A 241 11.54 19.42 -5.75
CA ALA A 241 11.12 18.46 -6.76
C ALA A 241 9.60 18.33 -6.81
N LEU A 242 8.94 18.33 -5.65
CA LEU A 242 7.51 18.21 -5.52
C LEU A 242 6.77 19.43 -6.07
N GLU A 243 7.18 20.64 -5.68
CA GLU A 243 6.60 21.90 -6.18
C GLU A 243 6.69 21.96 -7.71
N ARG A 244 7.87 21.64 -8.25
CA ARG A 244 8.09 21.63 -9.70
C ARG A 244 7.24 20.58 -10.41
N ALA A 245 7.16 19.36 -9.89
CA ALA A 245 6.38 18.29 -10.50
C ALA A 245 4.88 18.62 -10.54
N LEU A 246 4.34 19.22 -9.48
CA LEU A 246 2.95 19.69 -9.45
C LEU A 246 2.70 20.79 -10.48
N ALA A 247 3.56 21.81 -10.55
CA ALA A 247 3.42 22.89 -11.52
C ALA A 247 3.47 22.37 -12.97
N GLU A 248 4.32 21.38 -13.25
CA GLU A 248 4.41 20.74 -14.57
C GLU A 248 3.18 19.87 -14.88
N ALA A 249 2.56 19.22 -13.89
CA ALA A 249 1.32 18.47 -14.07
C ALA A 249 0.13 19.39 -14.38
N ASP A 250 0.02 20.50 -13.63
CA ASP A 250 -1.02 21.51 -13.82
C ASP A 250 -0.89 22.19 -15.19
N ALA A 251 0.33 22.54 -15.60
CA ALA A 251 0.58 23.14 -16.91
C ALA A 251 0.20 22.21 -18.09
N GLN A 252 0.24 20.90 -17.88
CA GLN A 252 -0.18 19.88 -18.84
C GLN A 252 -1.68 19.54 -18.74
N GLY A 253 -2.40 20.05 -17.74
CA GLY A 253 -3.81 19.75 -17.51
C GLY A 253 -4.08 18.29 -17.17
N LEU A 254 -3.11 17.60 -16.53
CA LEU A 254 -3.27 16.21 -16.13
C LEU A 254 -4.33 16.07 -15.05
N SER A 255 -5.16 15.04 -15.13
CA SER A 255 -6.24 14.79 -14.15
C SER A 255 -6.52 13.31 -13.90
N GLY A 256 -7.08 13.00 -12.74
CA GLY A 256 -7.48 11.65 -12.35
C GLY A 256 -6.32 10.65 -12.33
N LYS A 257 -6.54 9.47 -12.93
CA LYS A 257 -5.62 8.31 -12.80
C LYS A 257 -4.21 8.53 -13.37
N GLU A 258 -4.02 9.56 -14.19
CA GLU A 258 -2.76 9.89 -14.85
C GLU A 258 -1.83 10.74 -13.97
N VAL A 259 -2.38 11.46 -12.99
CA VAL A 259 -1.64 12.40 -12.14
C VAL A 259 -0.60 11.70 -11.28
N THR A 260 -0.99 10.64 -10.55
CA THR A 260 -0.06 9.96 -9.63
C THR A 260 1.14 9.33 -10.36
N PRO A 261 0.97 8.53 -11.43
CA PRO A 261 2.11 7.97 -12.16
C PRO A 261 3.04 9.06 -12.72
N PHE A 262 2.49 10.13 -13.28
CA PHE A 262 3.28 11.25 -13.78
C PHE A 262 4.11 11.90 -12.67
N LEU A 263 3.48 12.26 -11.55
CA LEU A 263 4.18 12.94 -10.46
C LEU A 263 5.28 12.08 -9.84
N LEU A 264 5.03 10.79 -9.63
CA LEU A 264 6.06 9.88 -9.10
C LEU A 264 7.23 9.75 -10.07
N GLN A 265 6.97 9.52 -11.35
CA GLN A 265 8.03 9.44 -12.36
C GLN A 265 8.82 10.74 -12.43
N ARG A 266 8.12 11.88 -12.41
CA ARG A 266 8.77 13.17 -12.52
C ARG A 266 9.64 13.49 -11.32
N ILE A 267 9.22 13.13 -10.11
CA ILE A 267 10.04 13.29 -8.90
C ILE A 267 11.28 12.39 -8.97
N VAL A 268 11.18 11.17 -9.51
CA VAL A 268 12.36 10.30 -9.74
C VAL A 268 13.39 10.97 -10.65
N GLU A 269 12.94 11.59 -11.75
CA GLU A 269 13.82 12.34 -12.65
C GLU A 269 14.45 13.57 -11.97
N LEU A 270 13.65 14.35 -11.24
CA LEU A 270 14.09 15.58 -10.58
C LEU A 270 15.07 15.32 -9.44
N THR A 271 14.97 14.18 -8.76
CA THR A 271 15.88 13.78 -7.68
C THR A 271 17.03 12.89 -8.18
N GLY A 272 17.21 12.73 -9.49
CA GLY A 272 18.28 11.89 -10.05
C GLY A 272 18.23 10.42 -9.62
N GLY A 273 17.05 9.89 -9.27
CA GLY A 273 16.86 8.52 -8.78
C GLY A 273 16.82 8.34 -7.26
N ASP A 274 17.19 9.34 -6.45
CA ASP A 274 17.22 9.20 -4.99
C ASP A 274 15.85 8.85 -4.39
N SER A 275 14.78 9.50 -4.86
CA SER A 275 13.41 9.19 -4.43
C SER A 275 12.98 7.74 -4.75
N LEU A 276 13.50 7.12 -5.81
CA LEU A 276 13.27 5.70 -6.10
C LEU A 276 14.00 4.80 -5.10
N ALA A 277 15.26 5.13 -4.77
CA ALA A 277 16.03 4.39 -3.78
C ALA A 277 15.36 4.44 -2.40
N VAL A 278 14.91 5.62 -1.96
CA VAL A 278 14.14 5.81 -0.72
C VAL A 278 12.83 5.02 -0.79
N ASN A 279 12.11 5.03 -1.91
CA ASN A 279 10.86 4.27 -2.06
C ASN A 279 11.04 2.75 -1.90
N LEU A 280 12.15 2.19 -2.41
CA LEU A 280 12.48 0.77 -2.18
C LEU A 280 12.74 0.50 -0.68
N ASP A 281 13.44 1.40 0.00
CA ASP A 281 13.68 1.30 1.44
C ASP A 281 12.40 1.43 2.27
N ILE A 282 11.46 2.30 1.87
CA ILE A 282 10.11 2.38 2.45
C ILE A 282 9.42 1.02 2.35
N ALA A 283 9.39 0.43 1.15
CA ALA A 283 8.72 -0.85 0.92
C ALA A 283 9.31 -1.95 1.82
N ARG A 284 10.65 -2.10 1.84
CA ARG A 284 11.34 -3.05 2.73
C ARG A 284 10.98 -2.84 4.20
N ASN A 285 11.01 -1.60 4.68
CA ASN A 285 10.70 -1.25 6.06
C ASN A 285 9.26 -1.61 6.44
N ASN A 286 8.30 -1.28 5.57
CA ASN A 286 6.88 -1.58 5.80
C ASN A 286 6.60 -3.07 5.77
N ILE A 287 7.23 -3.81 4.85
CA ILE A 287 7.12 -5.28 4.78
C ILE A 287 7.65 -5.92 6.08
N ALA A 288 8.78 -5.44 6.60
CA ALA A 288 9.34 -5.96 7.86
C ALA A 288 8.43 -5.66 9.07
N VAL A 289 7.76 -4.50 9.12
CA VAL A 289 6.77 -4.20 10.17
C VAL A 289 5.51 -5.05 10.00
N ALA A 290 5.00 -5.20 8.78
CA ALA A 290 3.85 -6.05 8.48
C ALA A 290 4.09 -7.52 8.86
N ALA A 291 5.29 -8.05 8.59
CA ALA A 291 5.68 -9.39 9.01
C ALA A 291 5.54 -9.57 10.53
N ARG A 292 6.04 -8.61 11.32
CA ARG A 292 5.94 -8.63 12.78
C ARG A 292 4.50 -8.55 13.27
N ILE A 293 3.68 -7.70 12.65
CA ILE A 293 2.25 -7.56 12.98
C ILE A 293 1.49 -8.85 12.67
N ALA A 294 1.71 -9.46 11.50
CA ALA A 294 1.06 -10.71 11.12
C ALA A 294 1.39 -11.86 12.08
N LYS A 295 2.66 -11.97 12.51
CA LYS A 295 3.07 -12.94 13.54
C LYS A 295 2.38 -12.68 14.88
N ALA A 296 2.41 -11.44 15.36
CA ALA A 296 1.77 -11.06 16.62
C ALA A 296 0.24 -11.30 16.61
N ALA A 297 -0.42 -11.11 15.46
CA ALA A 297 -1.85 -11.36 15.29
C ALA A 297 -2.20 -12.85 15.28
N VAL A 298 -1.28 -13.72 14.88
CA VAL A 298 -1.46 -15.19 14.90
C VAL A 298 -1.12 -15.79 16.26
N GLU A 299 -0.08 -15.28 16.94
CA GLU A 299 0.32 -15.74 18.29
C GLU A 299 -0.77 -15.44 19.34
N HIS A 300 -1.54 -14.39 19.12
CA HIS A 300 -2.65 -13.96 19.97
C HIS A 300 -3.88 -13.67 19.11
N PRO A 301 -4.61 -14.72 18.68
CA PRO A 301 -5.79 -14.58 17.82
C PRO A 301 -6.95 -13.85 18.50
#